data_AF-A0A973BRF6-F1
#
_entry.id   AF-A0A973BRF6-F1
#
_cell.length_a   1.000
_cell.length_b   1.000
_cell.length_c   1.000
_cell.angle_alpha   90.00
_cell.angle_beta   90.00
_cell.angle_gamma   90.00
#
_symmetry.space_group_name_H-M   'P 1'
#
loop_
_entity.id
_entity.type
_entity.pdbx_description
1 polymer ?
#
loop_
_entity_poly.entity_id
_entity_poly.type
_entity_poly.pdbx_seq_one_letter_code
_entity_poly.pdbx_strand_id
1 'polypeptide(L)'
;MLFVTCETESIKSFTVADGSIDGVKETDGMMVVNADLGKGFSQGVLIMQDGDNQAKSTQGVKANQQRERTNFKYVPWAGIAKALNLPVNTGFKCNH
;
A
#
# COMPACT_ATOMS: atom_id res chain seq x y z
N MET A 1 13.80 -7.31 -9.81
CA MET A 1 14.17 -6.64 -11.07
C MET A 1 13.28 -7.20 -12.16
N LEU A 2 12.30 -6.43 -12.64
CA LEU A 2 11.46 -6.79 -13.77
C LEU A 2 11.56 -5.63 -14.75
N PHE A 3 12.05 -5.91 -15.96
CA PHE A 3 12.06 -4.93 -17.04
C PHE A 3 10.87 -5.23 -17.96
N VAL A 4 10.11 -4.18 -18.31
CA VAL A 4 9.13 -4.18 -19.40
C VAL A 4 9.32 -2.87 -20.19
N THR A 5 9.09 -2.99 -21.49
CA THR A 5 9.53 -2.17 -22.63
C THR A 5 9.11 -0.68 -22.66
N CYS A 6 10.01 0.13 -23.22
CA CYS A 6 9.91 1.43 -23.93
C CYS A 6 8.72 2.38 -23.63
N GLU A 7 9.07 3.50 -23.00
CA GLU A 7 8.26 4.69 -22.68
C GLU A 7 6.95 4.46 -21.91
N THR A 8 7.09 4.24 -20.61
CA THR A 8 5.99 4.47 -19.66
C THR A 8 5.89 5.96 -19.37
N GLU A 9 4.88 6.64 -19.93
CA GLU A 9 4.50 7.96 -19.42
C GLU A 9 3.95 7.80 -18.01
N SER A 10 4.49 8.55 -17.05
CA SER A 10 3.96 8.54 -15.69
C SER A 10 2.55 9.14 -15.71
N ILE A 11 1.53 8.32 -15.46
CA ILE A 11 0.15 8.81 -15.43
C ILE A 11 -0.04 9.78 -14.26
N LYS A 12 0.36 9.39 -13.03
CA LYS A 12 0.30 10.17 -11.78
C LYS A 12 1.28 9.61 -10.73
N SER A 13 1.55 10.40 -9.68
CA SER A 13 2.27 9.96 -8.47
C SER A 13 1.46 10.26 -7.20
N PHE A 14 1.71 9.52 -6.13
CA PHE A 14 1.09 9.73 -4.81
C PHE A 14 2.02 9.29 -3.68
N THR A 15 1.72 9.72 -2.45
CA THR A 15 2.38 9.28 -1.21
C THR A 15 1.31 8.81 -0.23
N VAL A 16 1.63 7.77 0.56
CA VAL A 16 0.81 7.33 1.69
C VAL A 16 1.27 8.10 2.92
N ALA A 17 0.56 9.18 3.24
CA ALA A 17 0.85 10.04 4.39
C ALA A 17 0.31 9.45 5.71
N ASP A 18 0.76 10.03 6.82
CA ASP A 18 0.28 9.67 8.17
C ASP A 18 -1.24 9.89 8.31
N GLY A 19 -1.88 9.00 9.06
CA GLY A 19 -3.29 9.07 9.41
C GLY A 19 -3.51 8.60 10.85
N SER A 20 -4.41 7.63 11.06
CA SER A 20 -4.56 6.97 12.37
C SER A 20 -3.34 6.15 12.78
N ILE A 21 -2.53 5.73 11.80
CA ILE A 21 -1.20 5.16 11.95
C ILE A 21 -0.23 5.94 11.05
N ASP A 22 1.07 5.77 11.29
CA ASP A 22 2.13 6.31 10.44
C ASP A 22 2.03 5.79 8.99
N GLY A 23 2.42 6.66 8.06
CA GLY A 23 2.41 6.43 6.62
C GLY A 23 3.50 5.45 6.18
N VAL A 24 3.95 5.59 4.93
CA VAL A 24 4.96 4.70 4.35
C VAL A 24 6.22 5.50 4.01
N LYS A 25 7.37 5.04 4.50
CA LYS A 25 8.70 5.62 4.22
C LYS A 25 9.68 4.52 3.83
N GLU A 26 10.74 4.90 3.09
CA GLU A 26 11.84 3.99 2.73
C GLU A 26 11.38 2.64 2.16
N THR A 27 10.43 2.69 1.22
CA THR A 27 9.84 1.50 0.60
C THR A 27 10.78 0.86 -0.43
N ASP A 28 11.11 -0.40 -0.22
CA ASP A 28 11.80 -1.26 -1.18
C ASP A 28 10.82 -2.00 -2.11
N GLY A 29 9.59 -2.27 -1.65
CA GLY A 29 8.64 -3.12 -2.38
C GLY A 29 7.16 -2.79 -2.16
N MET A 30 6.37 -2.98 -3.22
CA MET A 30 4.90 -2.82 -3.20
C MET A 30 4.20 -3.86 -4.08
N MET A 31 2.94 -4.17 -3.76
CA MET A 31 2.08 -5.08 -4.51
C MET A 31 0.63 -4.59 -4.53
N VAL A 32 -0.03 -4.68 -5.69
CA VAL A 32 -1.46 -4.39 -5.83
C VAL A 32 -2.23 -5.69 -6.09
N VAL A 33 -3.32 -5.88 -5.37
CA VAL A 33 -4.32 -6.92 -5.63
C VAL A 33 -5.64 -6.23 -5.96
N ASN A 34 -6.21 -6.48 -7.15
CA ASN A 34 -7.47 -5.87 -7.60
C ASN A 34 -8.69 -6.82 -7.46
N ALA A 35 -8.65 -7.74 -6.51
CA ALA A 35 -9.74 -8.67 -6.26
C ALA A 35 -10.56 -8.22 -5.04
N ASP A 36 -11.82 -8.66 -4.97
CA ASP A 36 -12.62 -8.52 -3.75
C ASP A 36 -12.04 -9.42 -2.65
N LEU A 37 -11.46 -8.80 -1.62
CA LEU A 37 -10.93 -9.48 -0.43
C LEU A 37 -11.87 -9.34 0.79
N GLY A 38 -13.07 -8.80 0.58
CA GLY A 38 -14.07 -8.54 1.61
C GLY A 38 -13.74 -7.37 2.54
N LYS A 39 -14.68 -7.06 3.44
CA LYS A 39 -14.56 -5.99 4.46
C LYS A 39 -14.12 -4.65 3.83
N GLY A 40 -13.06 -4.04 4.34
CA GLY A 40 -12.50 -2.78 3.84
C GLY A 40 -11.70 -2.90 2.54
N PHE A 41 -11.60 -4.08 1.95
CA PHE A 41 -10.78 -4.38 0.77
C PHE A 41 -11.60 -5.03 -0.36
N SER A 42 -12.90 -4.73 -0.45
CA SER A 42 -13.77 -5.28 -1.49
C SER A 42 -13.42 -4.82 -2.91
N GLN A 43 -12.62 -3.76 -3.02
CA GLN A 43 -12.09 -3.27 -4.29
C GLN A 43 -10.60 -3.55 -4.46
N GLY A 44 -10.02 -4.40 -3.61
CA GLY A 44 -8.59 -4.69 -3.60
C GLY A 44 -7.79 -3.90 -2.57
N VAL A 45 -6.48 -4.16 -2.57
CA VAL A 45 -5.52 -3.60 -1.61
C VAL A 45 -4.19 -3.29 -2.31
N LEU A 46 -3.60 -2.15 -1.95
CA LEU A 46 -2.19 -1.87 -2.16
C LEU A 46 -1.44 -2.21 -0.86
N ILE A 47 -0.42 -3.04 -0.98
CA ILE A 47 0.47 -3.43 0.12
C ILE A 47 1.82 -2.77 -0.14
N MET A 48 2.35 -2.03 0.83
CA MET A 48 3.65 -1.37 0.74
C MET A 48 4.49 -1.70 1.96
N GLN A 49 5.77 -1.97 1.74
CA GLN A 49 6.73 -2.07 2.84
C GLN A 49 7.10 -0.67 3.35
N ASP A 50 7.12 -0.53 4.67
CA ASP A 50 7.53 0.67 5.39
C ASP A 50 8.83 0.38 6.14
N GLY A 51 9.91 1.04 5.71
CA GLY A 51 11.26 0.88 6.24
C GLY A 51 11.49 1.61 7.57
N ASP A 52 10.78 2.72 7.78
CA ASP A 52 10.85 3.54 9.00
C ASP A 52 9.47 3.62 9.66
N ASN A 53 8.97 2.47 10.13
CA ASN A 53 7.70 2.45 10.84
C ASN A 53 7.85 3.06 12.24
N GLN A 54 7.16 4.19 12.46
CA GLN A 54 7.15 4.98 13.69
C GLN A 54 5.92 4.70 14.56
N ALA A 55 5.20 3.60 14.32
CA ALA A 55 4.04 3.23 15.11
C ALA A 55 4.33 3.29 16.62
N LYS A 56 3.51 4.05 17.37
CA LYS A 56 3.64 4.20 18.82
C LYS A 56 3.57 2.82 19.47
N SER A 57 4.71 2.33 19.95
CA SER A 57 4.83 1.01 20.56
C SER A 57 3.90 0.89 21.77
N THR A 58 2.74 0.25 21.63
CA THR A 58 1.82 -0.06 22.75
C THR A 58 2.35 -1.14 23.69
N GLN A 59 3.54 -1.67 23.42
CA GLN A 59 4.23 -2.64 24.27
C GLN A 59 5.52 -2.00 24.77
N GLY A 60 5.69 -1.95 26.09
CA GLY A 60 6.75 -1.26 26.84
C GLY A 60 8.17 -1.45 26.32
N VAL A 61 8.52 -0.72 25.27
CA VAL A 61 9.85 -0.68 24.70
C VAL A 61 10.49 0.60 25.18
N LYS A 62 11.59 0.45 25.91
CA LYS A 62 12.35 1.51 26.53
C LYS A 62 12.65 2.61 25.49
N ALA A 63 12.45 3.87 25.89
CA ALA A 63 12.53 5.08 25.07
C ALA A 63 13.89 5.36 24.39
N ASN A 64 14.84 4.42 24.50
CA ASN A 64 16.23 4.53 24.09
C ASN A 64 16.72 3.33 23.25
N GLN A 65 15.80 2.52 22.72
CA GLN A 65 16.10 1.58 21.63
C GLN A 65 15.18 1.89 20.47
N GLN A 66 15.62 2.79 19.59
CA GLN A 66 15.06 2.97 18.25
C GLN A 66 15.21 1.62 17.54
N ARG A 67 14.19 0.76 17.63
CA ARG A 67 14.18 -0.45 16.80
C ARG A 67 13.81 0.02 15.40
N GLU A 68 14.73 -0.15 14.45
CA GLU A 68 14.41 -0.25 13.04
C GLU A 68 13.39 -1.39 12.91
N ARG A 69 12.11 -1.06 12.98
CA ARG A 69 11.04 -2.02 12.75
C ARG A 69 10.50 -1.68 11.39
N THR A 70 10.68 -2.60 10.46
CA THR A 70 9.97 -2.54 9.19
C THR A 70 8.63 -3.25 9.32
N ASN A 71 7.62 -2.81 8.59
CA ASN A 71 6.37 -3.56 8.45
C ASN A 71 5.73 -3.35 7.08
N PHE A 72 4.47 -3.77 6.95
CA PHE A 72 3.67 -3.57 5.76
C PHE A 72 2.42 -2.77 6.09
N LYS A 73 2.12 -1.77 5.28
CA LYS A 73 0.87 -1.02 5.32
C LYS A 73 -0.09 -1.55 4.26
N TYR A 74 -1.35 -1.67 4.65
CA TYR A 74 -2.44 -2.10 3.77
C TYR A 74 -3.31 -0.89 3.46
N VAL A 75 -3.32 -0.46 2.21
CA VAL A 75 -4.10 0.70 1.76
C VAL A 75 -5.25 0.22 0.89
N PRO A 76 -6.51 0.54 1.23
CA PRO A 76 -7.66 0.19 0.38
C PRO A 76 -7.49 0.76 -1.04
N TRP A 77 -7.53 -0.12 -2.05
CA TRP A 77 -7.32 0.29 -3.43
C TRP A 77 -8.37 1.30 -3.92
N ALA A 78 -9.59 1.19 -3.40
CA ALA A 78 -10.70 2.12 -3.66
C ALA A 78 -10.30 3.60 -3.48
N GLY A 79 -9.58 3.91 -2.41
CA GLY A 79 -9.17 5.29 -2.10
C GLY A 79 -8.16 5.82 -3.11
N ILE A 80 -7.19 4.99 -3.49
CA ILE A 80 -6.15 5.33 -4.46
C ILE A 80 -6.77 5.50 -5.85
N ALA A 81 -7.58 4.53 -6.29
CA ALA A 81 -8.23 4.59 -7.59
C ALA A 81 -9.13 5.83 -7.71
N LYS A 82 -9.86 6.19 -6.64
CA LYS A 82 -10.65 7.43 -6.60
C LYS A 82 -9.77 8.69 -6.71
N ALA A 83 -8.69 8.77 -5.94
CA ALA A 83 -7.78 9.93 -5.97
C ALA A 83 -7.10 10.11 -7.34
N LEU A 84 -6.79 8.99 -7.99
CA LEU A 84 -6.14 8.97 -9.30
C LEU A 84 -7.12 8.99 -10.48
N ASN A 85 -8.43 8.91 -10.23
CA ASN A 85 -9.49 8.77 -11.24
C ASN A 85 -9.26 7.55 -12.16
N LEU A 86 -8.95 6.41 -11.56
CA LEU A 86 -8.72 5.15 -12.27
C LEU A 86 -9.98 4.29 -12.32
N PRO A 87 -10.21 3.54 -13.42
CA PRO A 87 -11.27 2.55 -13.46
C PRO A 87 -10.96 1.40 -12.48
N VAL A 88 -11.96 0.95 -11.74
CA VAL A 88 -11.86 -0.20 -10.83
C VAL A 88 -12.69 -1.34 -11.40
N ASN A 89 -12.04 -2.48 -11.63
CA ASN A 89 -12.70 -3.73 -12.01
C ASN A 89 -12.18 -4.86 -11.10
N THR A 90 -13.06 -5.37 -10.25
CA THR A 90 -12.79 -6.50 -9.35
C THR A 90 -13.47 -7.79 -9.79
N GLY A 91 -14.18 -7.76 -10.92
CA GLY A 91 -14.84 -8.93 -11.48
C GLY A 91 -13.84 -9.83 -12.20
N PHE A 92 -13.45 -10.93 -11.57
CA PHE A 92 -12.90 -12.07 -12.31
C PHE A 92 -14.06 -12.79 -13.02
N LYS A 93 -14.27 -12.50 -14.30
CA LYS A 93 -15.17 -13.33 -15.14
C LYS A 93 -14.43 -14.59 -15.57
N CYS A 94 -14.43 -15.60 -14.71
CA CYS A 94 -14.16 -16.97 -15.15
C CYS A 94 -15.42 -17.46 -15.86
N ASN A 95 -15.46 -17.37 -17.19
CA ASN A 95 -16.48 -18.07 -17.97
C ASN A 95 -16.23 -19.58 -17.78
N HIS A 96 -17.12 -20.26 -17.06
CA HIS A 96 -17.21 -21.72 -17.06
C HIS A 96 -18.11 -22.17 -18.20
#